data_AF-A0A3D0ETQ9-F1
#
_entry.id   AF-A0A3D0ETQ9-F1
#
_cell.length_a   1.000
_cell.length_b   1.000
_cell.length_c   1.000
_cell.angle_alpha   90.00
_cell.angle_beta   90.00
_cell.angle_gamma   90.00
#
_symmetry.space_group_name_H-M   'P 1'
#
loop_
_entity.id
_entity.type
_entity.pdbx_description
1 polymer ?
#
loop_
_entity_poly.entity_id
_entity_poly.type
_entity_poly.pdbx_seq_one_letter_code
_entity_poly.pdbx_strand_id
1 'polypeptide(L)'
;MTRNGPISQVDIENEILRLLDLLESETEAFEKLAEDFAKKDAFMKSSWAKEYLSAKGSIKEREAWADYKLGDPIFDSKMAEGLLKAKREKLLSLRTSIDALRTLNANVRSQV
;
A
#
# COMPACT_ATOMS: atom_id res chain seq x y z
N MET A 1 -8.96 -19.58 -19.88
CA MET A 1 -8.12 -19.63 -21.10
C MET A 1 -7.36 -20.94 -21.10
N THR A 2 -7.70 -21.84 -22.02
CA THR A 2 -7.01 -23.12 -22.21
C THR A 2 -5.85 -22.87 -23.18
N ARG A 3 -4.60 -23.09 -22.76
CA ARG A 3 -3.41 -22.89 -23.62
C ARG A 3 -3.21 -24.10 -24.53
N ASN A 4 -3.13 -23.87 -25.84
CA ASN A 4 -2.97 -24.91 -26.87
C ASN A 4 -1.53 -25.05 -27.40
N GLY A 5 -0.52 -24.48 -26.72
CA GLY A 5 0.88 -24.56 -27.14
C GLY A 5 1.86 -24.06 -26.06
N PRO A 6 3.17 -24.27 -26.26
CA PRO A 6 4.23 -23.76 -25.38
C PRO A 6 4.20 -22.23 -25.34
N ILE A 7 4.63 -21.65 -24.22
CA ILE A 7 4.64 -20.19 -24.03
C ILE A 7 5.65 -19.55 -24.99
N SER A 8 5.24 -18.55 -25.77
CA SER A 8 6.16 -17.84 -26.66
C SER A 8 6.83 -16.66 -25.95
N GLN A 9 7.97 -16.21 -26.48
CA GLN A 9 8.64 -15.00 -26.01
C GLN A 9 7.70 -13.78 -26.06
N VAL A 10 6.94 -13.67 -27.16
CA VAL A 10 5.98 -12.57 -27.38
C VAL A 10 4.86 -12.60 -26.33
N ASP A 11 4.37 -13.78 -25.94
CA ASP A 11 3.35 -13.89 -24.88
C ASP A 11 3.86 -13.36 -23.54
N ILE A 12 5.13 -13.61 -23.22
CA ILE A 12 5.75 -13.16 -21.97
C ILE A 12 5.97 -11.66 -22.00
N GLU A 13 6.47 -11.12 -23.11
CA GLU A 13 6.71 -9.68 -23.27
C GLU A 13 5.41 -8.88 -23.20
N ASN A 14 4.34 -9.36 -23.85
CA ASN A 14 3.02 -8.74 -23.74
C ASN A 14 2.48 -8.73 -22.31
N GLU A 15 2.67 -9.82 -21.57
CA GLU A 15 2.25 -9.88 -20.16
C GLU A 15 3.11 -8.98 -19.27
N ILE A 16 4.41 -8.85 -19.53
CA ILE A 16 5.28 -7.89 -18.84
C ILE A 16 4.78 -6.46 -19.08
N LEU A 17 4.48 -6.08 -20.32
CA LEU A 17 3.95 -4.75 -20.64
C LEU A 17 2.64 -4.49 -19.89
N ARG A 18 1.70 -5.45 -19.92
CA ARG A 18 0.44 -5.35 -19.19
C ARG A 18 0.64 -5.17 -17.67
N LEU A 19 1.61 -5.87 -17.08
CA LEU A 19 1.92 -5.72 -15.66
C LEU A 19 2.63 -4.41 -15.33
N LEU A 20 3.40 -3.84 -16.27
CA LEU A 20 4.01 -2.52 -16.11
C LEU A 20 2.95 -1.41 -16.10
N ASP A 21 1.99 -1.45 -17.02
CA ASP A 21 0.86 -0.50 -17.02
C ASP A 21 0.06 -0.59 -15.72
N LEU A 22 -0.16 -1.83 -15.24
CA LEU A 22 -0.81 -2.05 -13.96
C LEU A 22 0.04 -1.53 -12.79
N LEU A 23 1.36 -1.73 -12.82
CA LEU A 23 2.27 -1.21 -11.79
C LEU A 23 2.25 0.32 -11.73
N GLU A 24 2.22 1.00 -12.88
CA GLU A 24 2.13 2.45 -12.96
C GLU A 24 0.82 2.96 -12.36
N SER A 25 -0.33 2.48 -12.84
CA SER A 25 -1.65 2.87 -12.31
C SER A 25 -1.80 2.59 -10.81
N GLU A 26 -1.26 1.46 -10.33
CA GLU A 26 -1.30 1.10 -8.92
C GLU A 26 -0.38 1.99 -8.08
N THR A 27 0.71 2.52 -8.66
CA THR A 27 1.64 3.44 -8.00
C THR A 27 0.99 4.82 -7.83
N GLU A 28 0.30 5.33 -8.84
CA GLU A 28 -0.49 6.57 -8.72
C GLU A 28 -1.58 6.46 -7.66
N ALA A 29 -2.28 5.32 -7.63
CA ALA A 29 -3.27 5.05 -6.59
C ALA A 29 -2.63 4.93 -5.19
N PHE A 30 -1.41 4.40 -5.10
CA PHE A 30 -0.65 4.34 -3.85
C PHE A 30 -0.30 5.74 -3.32
N GLU A 31 0.06 6.68 -4.20
CA GLU A 31 0.32 8.08 -3.83
C GLU A 31 -0.89 8.69 -3.10
N LYS A 32 -2.10 8.49 -3.61
CA LYS A 32 -3.32 9.04 -2.99
C LYS A 32 -3.59 8.46 -1.61
N LEU A 33 -3.36 7.17 -1.43
CA LEU A 33 -3.46 6.53 -0.12
C LEU A 33 -2.37 7.02 0.84
N ALA A 34 -1.16 7.27 0.34
CA ALA A 34 -0.06 7.79 1.15
C ALA A 34 -0.35 9.21 1.63
N GLU A 35 -0.89 10.06 0.76
CA GLU A 35 -1.30 11.42 1.10
C GLU A 35 -2.45 11.41 2.14
N ASP A 36 -3.47 10.58 1.95
CA ASP A 36 -4.59 10.45 2.88
C ASP A 36 -4.13 9.98 4.27
N PHE A 37 -3.32 8.92 4.31
CA PHE A 37 -2.74 8.44 5.57
C PHE A 37 -1.90 9.51 6.25
N ALA A 38 -1.02 10.21 5.52
CA ALA A 38 -0.17 11.25 6.08
C ALA A 38 -0.99 12.39 6.70
N LYS A 39 -2.07 12.83 6.03
CA LYS A 39 -2.98 13.85 6.56
C LYS A 39 -3.67 13.39 7.85
N LYS A 40 -4.25 12.19 7.84
CA LYS A 40 -4.97 11.63 9.00
C LYS A 40 -4.05 11.36 10.18
N ASP A 41 -2.87 10.82 9.94
CA ASP A 41 -1.87 10.54 10.98
C ASP A 41 -1.35 11.84 11.62
N ALA A 42 -1.04 12.86 10.81
CA ALA A 42 -0.62 14.16 11.31
C ALA A 42 -1.74 14.85 12.12
N PHE A 43 -2.98 14.80 11.63
CA PHE A 43 -4.14 15.35 12.33
C PHE A 43 -4.38 14.63 13.66
N MET A 44 -4.39 13.30 13.66
CA MET A 44 -4.58 12.47 14.84
C MET A 44 -3.50 12.75 15.89
N LYS A 45 -2.21 12.71 15.51
CA LYS A 45 -1.10 12.96 16.44
C LYS A 45 -1.12 14.36 17.03
N SER A 46 -1.35 15.38 16.20
CA SER A 46 -1.40 16.77 16.67
C SER A 46 -2.61 17.04 17.56
N SER A 47 -3.78 16.45 17.24
CA SER A 47 -4.98 16.56 18.07
C SER A 47 -4.79 15.83 19.39
N TRP A 48 -4.18 14.64 19.37
CA TRP A 48 -3.92 13.86 20.59
C TRP A 48 -3.02 14.62 21.55
N ALA A 49 -1.95 15.21 21.05
CA ALA A 49 -1.08 16.05 21.86
C ALA A 49 -1.83 17.23 22.49
N LYS A 50 -2.73 17.90 21.74
CA LYS A 50 -3.55 19.01 22.27
C LYS A 50 -4.50 18.54 23.36
N GLU A 51 -5.26 17.45 23.12
CA GLU A 51 -6.21 16.92 24.09
C GLU A 51 -5.48 16.45 25.36
N TYR A 52 -4.38 15.72 25.22
CA TYR A 52 -3.55 15.27 26.32
C TYR A 52 -3.00 16.44 27.16
N LEU A 53 -2.51 17.50 26.51
CA LEU A 53 -1.98 18.69 27.19
C LEU A 53 -3.07 19.52 27.86
N SER A 54 -4.29 19.52 27.33
CA SER A 54 -5.42 20.25 27.91
C SER A 54 -6.12 19.51 29.06
N ALA A 55 -5.96 18.18 29.11
CA ALA A 55 -6.56 17.33 30.14
C ALA A 55 -5.92 17.55 31.52
N LYS A 56 -6.75 17.47 32.57
CA LYS A 56 -6.32 17.54 33.98
C LYS A 56 -6.26 16.13 34.57
N GLY A 57 -5.56 16.01 35.69
CA GLY A 57 -5.42 14.75 36.43
C GLY A 57 -4.05 14.11 36.24
N SER A 58 -3.96 12.85 36.66
CA SER A 58 -2.77 12.03 36.49
C SER A 58 -2.47 11.75 35.01
N ILE A 59 -1.25 11.31 34.72
CA ILE A 59 -0.83 10.97 33.35
C ILE A 59 -1.80 9.98 32.69
N LYS A 60 -2.18 8.92 33.41
CA LYS A 60 -3.10 7.89 32.88
C LYS A 60 -4.49 8.42 32.57
N GLU A 61 -5.01 9.32 33.41
CA GLU A 61 -6.32 9.94 33.17
C GLU A 61 -6.28 10.87 31.95
N ARG A 62 -5.15 11.56 31.73
CA ARG A 62 -4.95 12.41 30.57
C ARG A 62 -4.80 11.61 29.26
N GLU A 63 -4.09 10.48 29.30
CA GLU A 63 -4.00 9.54 28.18
C GLU A 63 -5.38 8.99 27.82
N ALA A 64 -6.10 8.46 28.82
CA ALA A 64 -7.44 7.92 28.64
C ALA A 64 -8.42 8.98 28.11
N TRP A 65 -8.30 10.23 28.56
CA TRP A 65 -9.09 11.34 28.04
C TRP A 65 -8.83 11.57 26.56
N ALA A 66 -7.56 11.72 26.16
CA ALA A 66 -7.18 11.98 24.77
C ALA A 66 -7.60 10.84 23.84
N ASP A 67 -7.40 9.58 24.27
CA ASP A 67 -7.81 8.39 23.52
C ASP A 67 -9.32 8.32 23.34
N TYR A 68 -10.09 8.58 24.40
CA TYR A 68 -11.55 8.60 24.34
C TYR A 68 -12.05 9.72 23.41
N LYS A 69 -11.48 10.93 23.53
CA LYS A 69 -11.89 12.10 22.74
C LYS A 69 -11.60 11.95 21.25
N LEU A 70 -10.55 11.23 20.90
CA LEU A 70 -10.06 11.11 19.52
C LEU A 70 -10.24 9.70 18.95
N GLY A 71 -11.19 8.92 19.49
CA GLY A 71 -11.50 7.58 18.98
C GLY A 71 -11.72 7.56 17.47
N ASP A 72 -12.51 8.48 16.92
CA ASP A 72 -12.77 8.57 15.48
C ASP A 72 -11.51 8.92 14.66
N PRO A 73 -10.75 10.00 14.97
CA PRO A 73 -9.46 10.26 14.31
C PRO A 73 -8.44 9.10 14.39
N ILE A 74 -8.39 8.39 15.53
CA ILE A 74 -7.52 7.21 15.70
C ILE A 74 -7.97 6.09 14.75
N PHE A 75 -9.28 5.81 14.70
CA PHE A 75 -9.85 4.83 13.80
C PHE A 75 -9.54 5.18 12.34
N ASP A 76 -9.81 6.42 11.91
CA ASP A 76 -9.58 6.87 10.53
C ASP A 76 -8.11 6.77 10.12
N SER A 77 -7.20 7.19 11.00
CA SER A 77 -5.76 7.07 10.76
C SER A 77 -5.34 5.61 10.64
N LYS A 78 -5.90 4.71 11.45
CA LYS A 78 -5.59 3.27 11.40
C LYS A 78 -6.15 2.59 10.15
N MET A 79 -7.35 2.96 9.73
CA MET A 79 -7.93 2.47 8.49
C MET A 79 -7.11 2.91 7.28
N ALA A 80 -6.70 4.18 7.23
CA ALA A 80 -5.83 4.69 6.17
C ALA A 80 -4.45 3.99 6.15
N GLU A 81 -3.87 3.75 7.33
CA GLU A 81 -2.62 2.99 7.46
C GLU A 81 -2.76 1.57 6.89
N GLY A 82 -3.87 0.90 7.19
CA GLY A 82 -4.17 -0.44 6.70
C GLY A 82 -4.29 -0.50 5.18
N LEU A 83 -5.03 0.44 4.59
CA LEU A 83 -5.18 0.55 3.13
C LEU A 83 -3.83 0.83 2.44
N LEU A 84 -3.02 1.72 3.00
CA LEU A 84 -1.68 2.02 2.49
C LEU A 84 -0.80 0.77 2.49
N LYS A 85 -0.78 0.02 3.60
CA LYS A 85 -0.01 -1.24 3.70
C LYS A 85 -0.49 -2.28 2.70
N ALA A 86 -1.81 -2.46 2.56
CA ALA A 86 -2.37 -3.40 1.58
C ALA A 86 -1.97 -3.05 0.14
N LYS A 87 -2.00 -1.76 -0.22
CA LYS A 87 -1.58 -1.30 -1.55
C LYS A 87 -0.07 -1.47 -1.76
N ARG A 88 0.75 -1.27 -0.72
CA ARG A 88 2.19 -1.57 -0.78
C ARG A 88 2.44 -3.04 -1.12
N GLU A 89 1.73 -3.97 -0.47
CA GLU A 89 1.85 -5.40 -0.77
C GLU A 89 1.45 -5.73 -2.21
N LYS A 90 0.42 -5.06 -2.75
CA LYS A 90 0.03 -5.19 -4.16
C LYS A 90 1.16 -4.76 -5.11
N LEU A 91 1.82 -3.63 -4.85
CA LEU A 91 2.95 -3.16 -5.64
C LEU A 91 4.14 -4.12 -5.57
N LEU A 92 4.45 -4.64 -4.38
CA LEU A 92 5.50 -5.65 -4.20
C LEU A 92 5.19 -6.92 -5.01
N SER A 93 3.95 -7.41 -4.92
CA SER A 93 3.50 -8.57 -5.68
C SER A 93 3.64 -8.36 -7.20
N LEU A 94 3.24 -7.20 -7.73
CA LEU A 94 3.38 -6.88 -9.14
C LEU A 94 4.85 -6.86 -9.59
N ARG A 95 5.71 -6.23 -8.80
CA ARG A 95 7.15 -6.21 -9.08
C ARG A 95 7.74 -7.63 -9.11
N THR A 96 7.39 -8.45 -8.13
CA THR A 96 7.82 -9.86 -8.09
C THR A 96 7.32 -10.63 -9.31
N SER A 97 6.08 -10.43 -9.75
CA SER A 97 5.56 -11.06 -10.96
C SER A 97 6.32 -10.62 -12.23
N ILE A 98 6.63 -9.33 -12.35
CA ILE A 98 7.41 -8.80 -13.48
C ILE A 98 8.81 -9.42 -13.51
N ASP A 99 9.48 -9.49 -12.36
CA ASP A 99 10.84 -10.05 -12.28
C ASP A 99 10.85 -11.57 -12.55
N ALA A 100 9.82 -12.29 -12.11
CA ALA A 100 9.63 -13.70 -12.45
C ALA A 100 9.44 -13.89 -13.97
N LEU A 101 8.62 -13.05 -14.62
CA LEU A 101 8.43 -13.11 -16.07
C LEU A 101 9.68 -12.72 -16.84
N ARG A 102 10.48 -11.75 -16.37
CA ARG A 102 11.79 -11.43 -16.98
C ARG A 102 12.73 -12.63 -16.96
N THR A 103 12.75 -13.36 -15.85
CA THR A 103 13.55 -14.58 -15.70
C THR A 103 13.06 -15.66 -16.67
N LEU A 104 11.75 -15.86 -16.74
CA LEU A 104 11.13 -16.82 -17.66
C LEU A 104 11.37 -16.44 -19.13
N ASN A 105 11.35 -15.15 -19.47
CA ASN A 105 11.66 -14.66 -20.81
C ASN A 105 13.11 -14.96 -21.21
N ALA A 106 14.07 -14.79 -20.30
CA ALA A 106 15.47 -15.13 -20.53
C ALA A 106 15.65 -16.64 -20.79
N ASN A 107 14.95 -17.48 -20.02
CA ASN A 107 15.00 -18.93 -20.21
C ASN A 107 14.42 -19.35 -21.57
N VAL A 108 13.26 -18.80 -21.96
CA VAL A 108 12.66 -19.09 -23.28
C VAL A 108 13.58 -18.62 -24.41
N ARG A 109 14.19 -17.44 -24.29
CA ARG A 109 15.16 -16.93 -25.28
C ARG A 109 16.36 -17.86 -25.46
N SER A 110 16.81 -18.53 -24.40
CA SER A 110 17.94 -19.47 -24.47
C SER A 110 17.59 -20.82 -25.13
N GLN A 111 16.31 -21.09 -25.38
CA GLN A 111 15.80 -22.32 -26.00
C GLN A 111 15.54 -22.18 -27.50
N VAL A 112 15.67 -20.97 -28.04
CA VAL A 112 15.54 -20.64 -29.47
C VAL A 112 16.93 -20.40 -30.05
#